data_AF-A0A4Z0ZQD5-F1
#
_entry.id   AF-A0A4Z0ZQD5-F1
#
_cell.length_a   1.000
_cell.length_b   1.000
_cell.length_c   1.000
_cell.angle_alpha   90.00
_cell.angle_beta   90.00
_cell.angle_gamma   90.00
#
_symmetry.space_group_name_H-M   'P 1'
#
loop_
_entity.id
_entity.type
_entity.pdbx_description
1 polymer ?
#
loop_
_entity_poly.entity_id
_entity_poly.type
_entity_poly.pdbx_seq_one_letter_code
_entity_poly.pdbx_strand_id
1 'polypeptide(L)'
;MEQIRTGLCLVLIVVLTNCMVGKKEDACKYYLDRDFKSYCEQLFLLSPTILKEDKNLGQAIASNIVLVGCATYLKKKKECEREENQYLPGLYGVNFNIGTANFFIRKEKV
;
A
#
# COMPACT_ATOMS: atom_id res chain seq x y z
N MET A 1 -19.41 -34.36 -4.54
CA MET A 1 -19.67 -33.41 -3.44
C MET A 1 -18.39 -32.97 -2.71
N GLU A 2 -17.41 -33.87 -2.50
CA GLU A 2 -16.15 -33.55 -1.81
C GLU A 2 -15.35 -32.38 -2.43
N GLN A 3 -15.16 -32.35 -3.76
CA GLN A 3 -14.40 -31.25 -4.41
C GLN A 3 -15.05 -29.87 -4.28
N ILE A 4 -16.39 -29.80 -4.26
CA ILE A 4 -17.14 -28.54 -4.11
C ILE A 4 -16.96 -28.01 -2.68
N ARG A 5 -16.95 -28.89 -1.68
CA ARG A 5 -16.71 -28.53 -0.27
C ARG A 5 -15.31 -27.96 -0.08
N THR A 6 -14.29 -28.59 -0.67
CA THR A 6 -12.90 -28.12 -0.57
C THR A 6 -12.69 -26.77 -1.26
N GLY A 7 -13.28 -26.56 -2.44
CA GLY A 7 -13.25 -25.27 -3.14
C GLY A 7 -13.92 -24.15 -2.33
N LEU A 8 -15.08 -24.43 -1.73
CA LEU A 8 -15.80 -23.47 -0.89
C LEU A 8 -15.00 -23.07 0.37
N CYS A 9 -14.33 -24.04 1.02
CA CYS A 9 -13.48 -23.78 2.18
C CYS A 9 -12.28 -22.87 1.84
N LEU A 10 -11.63 -23.08 0.68
CA LEU A 10 -10.52 -22.23 0.25
C LEU A 10 -10.97 -20.79 -0.01
N VAL A 11 -12.12 -20.61 -0.67
CA VAL A 11 -12.69 -19.27 -0.90
C VAL A 11 -13.05 -18.60 0.42
N LEU A 12 -13.66 -19.32 1.36
CA LEU A 12 -13.98 -18.81 2.70
C LEU A 12 -12.74 -18.35 3.47
N ILE A 13 -11.64 -19.10 3.42
CA ILE A 13 -10.39 -18.72 4.09
C ILE A 13 -9.82 -17.43 3.48
N VAL A 14 -9.84 -17.29 2.16
CA VAL A 14 -9.38 -16.06 1.47
C VAL A 14 -10.25 -14.85 1.85
N VAL A 15 -11.57 -15.03 1.89
CA VAL A 15 -12.52 -13.97 2.29
C VAL A 15 -12.37 -13.60 3.77
N LEU A 16 -12.19 -14.57 4.65
CA LEU A 16 -12.05 -14.34 6.10
C LEU A 16 -10.71 -13.69 6.45
N THR A 17 -9.62 -14.15 5.86
CA THR A 17 -8.27 -13.63 6.16
C THR A 17 -7.93 -12.37 5.37
N ASN A 18 -8.69 -12.06 4.31
CA ASN A 18 -8.42 -10.94 3.40
C ASN A 18 -6.96 -10.94 2.90
N CYS A 19 -6.37 -12.12 2.70
CA CYS A 19 -4.98 -12.28 2.26
C CYS A 19 -4.92 -13.06 0.96
N MET A 20 -4.10 -12.60 0.01
CA MET A 20 -3.75 -13.31 -1.21
C MET A 20 -2.29 -13.73 -1.19
N VAL A 21 -2.04 -14.92 -1.76
CA VAL A 21 -0.70 -15.44 -2.02
C VAL A 21 -0.28 -14.97 -3.41
N GLY A 22 0.88 -14.35 -3.52
CA GLY A 22 1.46 -13.94 -4.78
C GLY A 22 2.98 -13.88 -4.71
N LYS A 23 3.60 -13.06 -5.55
CA LYS A 23 5.05 -12.83 -5.46
C LYS A 23 5.37 -11.81 -4.38
N LYS A 24 6.56 -11.92 -3.79
CA LYS A 24 7.06 -10.95 -2.81
C LYS A 24 7.22 -9.56 -3.42
N GLU A 25 7.59 -9.48 -4.69
CA GLU A 25 7.58 -8.22 -5.45
C GLU A 25 6.20 -7.55 -5.43
N ASP A 26 5.15 -8.29 -5.79
CA ASP A 26 3.77 -7.77 -5.82
C ASP A 26 3.31 -7.33 -4.43
N ALA A 27 3.63 -8.13 -3.40
CA ALA A 27 3.32 -7.79 -2.03
C ALA A 27 4.02 -6.50 -1.58
N CYS A 28 5.31 -6.37 -1.91
CA CYS A 28 6.11 -5.18 -1.61
C CYS A 28 5.51 -3.94 -2.28
N LYS A 29 5.17 -4.03 -3.57
CA LYS A 29 4.52 -2.95 -4.32
C LYS A 29 3.17 -2.58 -3.70
N TYR A 30 2.35 -3.57 -3.32
CA TYR A 30 1.04 -3.33 -2.70
C TYR A 30 1.14 -2.52 -1.41
N TYR A 31 1.96 -2.94 -0.45
CA TYR A 31 2.10 -2.22 0.81
C TYR A 31 2.76 -0.86 0.63
N LEU A 32 3.75 -0.78 -0.26
CA LEU A 32 4.40 0.48 -0.57
C LEU A 32 3.43 1.51 -1.18
N ASP A 33 2.59 1.09 -2.11
CA ASP A 33 1.55 1.95 -2.68
C ASP A 33 0.52 2.35 -1.64
N ARG A 34 0.09 1.41 -0.78
CA ARG A 34 -0.90 1.70 0.27
C ARG A 34 -0.40 2.75 1.27
N ASP A 35 0.85 2.64 1.71
CA ASP A 35 1.37 3.42 2.83
C ASP A 35 2.04 4.72 2.39
N PHE A 36 2.59 4.79 1.16
CA PHE A 36 3.44 5.91 0.75
C PHE A 36 3.03 6.62 -0.56
N LYS A 37 2.16 6.04 -1.40
CA LYS A 37 1.75 6.68 -2.67
C LYS A 37 1.09 8.04 -2.47
N SER A 38 0.34 8.18 -1.38
CA SER A 38 -0.35 9.42 -1.02
C SER A 38 0.58 10.61 -0.86
N TYR A 39 1.84 10.41 -0.43
CA TYR A 39 2.82 11.50 -0.36
C TYR A 39 3.20 12.02 -1.76
N CYS A 40 3.36 11.15 -2.75
CA CYS A 40 3.64 11.61 -4.12
C CYS A 40 2.43 12.29 -4.77
N GLU A 41 1.21 11.80 -4.50
CA GLU A 41 -0.02 12.45 -4.98
C GLU A 41 -0.22 13.82 -4.32
N GLN A 42 0.01 13.93 -3.02
CA GLN A 42 -0.01 15.21 -2.30
C GLN A 42 1.06 16.16 -2.81
N LEU A 43 2.25 15.68 -3.18
CA LEU A 43 3.30 16.51 -3.75
C LEU A 43 2.85 17.15 -5.07
N PHE A 44 2.20 16.38 -5.93
CA PHE A 44 1.64 16.89 -7.19
C PHE A 44 0.60 17.98 -6.95
N LEU A 45 -0.30 17.79 -5.97
CA LEU A 45 -1.31 18.79 -5.59
C LEU A 45 -0.70 20.04 -4.94
N LEU A 46 0.39 19.89 -4.18
CA LEU A 46 1.10 20.99 -3.53
C LEU A 46 2.12 21.69 -4.45
N SER A 47 2.45 21.12 -5.60
CA SER A 47 3.40 21.69 -6.57
C SER A 47 3.12 23.17 -6.93
N PRO A 48 1.88 23.60 -7.24
CA PRO A 48 1.61 25.01 -7.54
C PRO A 48 1.73 25.95 -6.33
N THR A 49 1.60 25.45 -5.10
CA THR A 49 1.79 26.25 -3.88
C THR A 49 3.25 26.25 -3.41
N ILE A 50 4.02 25.23 -3.76
CA ILE A 50 5.47 25.15 -3.51
C ILE A 50 6.26 26.13 -4.40
N LEU A 51 5.75 26.53 -5.56
CA LEU A 51 6.48 27.45 -6.46
C LEU A 51 6.34 28.93 -6.09
N LYS A 52 5.46 29.29 -5.14
CA LYS A 52 5.30 30.67 -4.67
C LYS A 52 6.40 31.00 -3.66
N GLU A 53 7.07 32.14 -3.83
CA GLU A 53 8.22 32.58 -3.01
C GLU A 53 7.82 32.92 -1.56
N ASP A 54 6.57 33.35 -1.33
CA ASP A 54 6.04 33.64 0.01
C ASP A 54 5.53 32.39 0.71
N LYS A 55 6.43 31.57 1.25
CA LYS A 55 6.07 30.42 2.09
C LYS A 55 6.14 30.76 3.56
N ASN A 56 5.04 30.54 4.27
CA ASN A 56 5.07 30.45 5.73
C ASN A 56 5.89 29.20 6.15
N LEU A 57 6.60 29.30 7.27
CA LEU A 57 7.45 28.22 7.83
C LEU A 57 6.72 26.86 7.87
N GLY A 58 5.44 26.85 8.28
CA GLY A 58 4.64 25.63 8.33
C GLY A 58 4.38 25.00 6.95
N GLN A 59 4.24 25.81 5.90
CA GLN A 59 4.04 25.34 4.53
C GLN A 59 5.34 24.78 3.94
N ALA A 60 6.48 25.39 4.27
CA ALA A 60 7.79 24.85 3.91
C ALA A 60 8.04 23.48 4.58
N ILE A 61 7.75 23.35 5.88
CA ILE A 61 7.89 22.08 6.61
C ILE A 61 6.97 21.00 6.03
N ALA A 62 5.69 21.30 5.80
CA ALA A 62 4.75 20.35 5.22
C ALA A 62 5.20 19.89 3.82
N SER A 63 5.66 20.81 2.97
CA SER A 63 6.16 20.48 1.65
C SER A 63 7.41 19.58 1.69
N ASN A 64 8.31 19.80 2.64
CA ASN A 64 9.50 18.96 2.84
C ASN A 64 9.15 17.55 3.33
N ILE A 65 8.19 17.41 4.26
CA ILE A 65 7.72 16.10 4.72
C ILE A 65 7.17 15.28 3.55
N VAL A 66 6.35 15.92 2.71
CA VAL A 66 5.73 15.27 1.54
C VAL A 66 6.80 14.92 0.48
N LEU A 67 7.78 15.79 0.25
CA LEU A 67 8.94 15.53 -0.62
C LEU A 67 9.76 14.33 -0.14
N VAL A 68 10.13 14.28 1.14
CA VAL A 68 10.89 13.18 1.73
C VAL A 68 10.09 11.88 1.69
N GLY A 69 8.78 11.95 1.94
CA GLY A 69 7.87 10.81 1.80
C GLY A 69 7.86 10.24 0.38
N CYS A 70 7.74 11.11 -0.62
CA CYS A 70 7.74 10.69 -2.02
C CYS A 70 9.12 10.17 -2.49
N ALA A 71 10.22 10.80 -2.05
CA ALA A 71 11.57 10.30 -2.32
C ALA A 71 11.80 8.90 -1.71
N THR A 72 11.29 8.69 -0.49
CA THR A 72 11.34 7.39 0.19
C THR A 72 10.51 6.34 -0.55
N TYR A 73 9.32 6.70 -1.03
CA TYR A 73 8.50 5.83 -1.89
C TYR A 73 9.28 5.36 -3.12
N LEU A 74 9.86 6.29 -3.88
CA LEU A 74 10.61 5.98 -5.11
C LEU A 74 11.84 5.11 -4.84
N LYS A 75 12.56 5.36 -3.73
CA LYS A 75 13.70 4.54 -3.33
C LYS A 75 13.28 3.11 -3.02
N LYS A 76 12.26 2.93 -2.16
CA LYS A 76 11.76 1.60 -1.79
C LYS A 76 11.11 0.88 -2.96
N LYS A 77 10.51 1.59 -3.92
CA LYS A 77 9.95 0.99 -5.13
C LYS A 77 11.00 0.25 -5.94
N LYS A 78 12.19 0.86 -6.09
CA LYS A 78 13.34 0.20 -6.73
C LYS A 78 13.86 -0.98 -5.92
N GLU A 79 13.78 -0.93 -4.60
CA GLU A 79 14.16 -2.06 -3.73
C GLU A 79 13.18 -3.24 -3.88
N CYS A 80 11.88 -2.98 -4.09
CA CYS A 80 10.89 -4.02 -4.36
C CYS A 80 11.17 -4.77 -5.67
N GLU A 81 11.65 -4.08 -6.71
CA GLU A 81 11.94 -4.62 -8.05
C GLU A 81 13.27 -5.41 -8.13
N ARG A 82 13.95 -5.66 -7.00
CA ARG A 82 15.12 -6.54 -6.97
C ARG A 82 14.76 -7.97 -7.38
N GLU A 83 15.63 -8.59 -8.19
CA GLU A 83 15.44 -9.96 -8.71
C GLU A 83 15.16 -10.99 -7.60
N GLU A 84 15.76 -10.85 -6.42
CA GLU A 84 15.53 -11.74 -5.28
C GLU A 84 14.04 -11.82 -4.87
N ASN A 85 13.27 -10.74 -5.05
CA ASN A 85 11.85 -10.69 -4.70
C ASN A 85 10.92 -11.31 -5.76
N GLN A 86 11.43 -11.60 -6.96
CA GLN A 86 10.64 -12.21 -8.03
C GLN A 86 10.33 -13.68 -7.75
N TYR A 87 11.24 -14.36 -7.06
CA TYR A 87 11.18 -15.80 -6.81
C TYR A 87 10.69 -16.15 -5.41
N LEU A 88 10.65 -15.17 -4.50
CA LEU A 88 10.15 -15.36 -3.14
C LEU A 88 8.62 -15.25 -3.11
N PRO A 89 7.92 -16.16 -2.42
CA PRO A 89 6.50 -16.03 -2.20
C PRO A 89 6.22 -14.82 -1.29
N GLY A 90 5.13 -14.11 -1.59
CA GLY A 90 4.65 -12.95 -0.85
C GLY A 90 3.19 -13.12 -0.45
N LEU A 91 2.84 -12.51 0.68
CA LEU A 91 1.47 -12.41 1.17
C LEU A 91 1.08 -10.95 1.21
N TYR A 92 0.00 -10.58 0.54
CA TYR A 92 -0.55 -9.23 0.61
C TYR A 92 -2.04 -9.23 0.86
N GLY A 93 -2.51 -8.22 1.59
CA GLY A 93 -3.91 -8.06 1.89
C GLY A 93 -4.70 -7.73 0.63
N VAL A 94 -5.86 -8.35 0.44
CA VAL A 94 -6.88 -7.88 -0.50
C VAL A 94 -7.90 -7.05 0.27
N ASN A 95 -8.04 -5.78 -0.10
CA ASN A 95 -9.19 -4.98 0.32
C ASN A 95 -10.43 -5.44 -0.46
N PHE A 96 -10.95 -6.63 -0.16
CA PHE A 96 -12.24 -7.06 -0.69
C PHE A 96 -13.33 -6.28 0.04
N ASN A 97 -13.82 -5.22 -0.61
CA ASN A 97 -14.97 -4.45 -0.15
C ASN A 97 -16.26 -5.25 -0.45
N ILE A 98 -16.39 -6.44 0.15
CA ILE A 98 -17.69 -7.14 0.19
C ILE A 98 -18.52 -6.35 1.16
N GLY A 99 -19.56 -5.68 0.63
CA GLY A 99 -20.47 -4.83 1.39
C GLY A 99 -20.76 -5.40 2.77
N THR A 100 -20.42 -4.62 3.80
CA THR A 100 -20.74 -4.87 5.21
C THR A 100 -20.24 -6.18 5.79
N ALA A 101 -18.93 -6.26 6.06
CA ALA A 101 -18.42 -6.99 7.21
C ALA A 101 -17.34 -6.16 7.91
N ASN A 102 -17.76 -5.29 8.82
CA ASN A 102 -16.94 -4.52 9.75
C ASN A 102 -16.15 -5.41 10.75
N PHE A 103 -15.56 -6.53 10.31
CA PHE A 103 -15.02 -7.53 11.25
C PHE A 103 -13.49 -7.57 11.34
N PHE A 104 -12.76 -7.06 10.36
CA PHE A 104 -11.28 -7.03 10.42
C PHE A 104 -10.69 -5.72 9.92
N ILE A 105 -11.12 -4.60 10.49
CA ILE A 105 -10.27 -3.42 10.52
C ILE A 105 -9.12 -3.78 11.47
N ARG A 106 -7.97 -4.22 10.91
CA ARG A 106 -6.69 -4.09 11.62
C ARG A 106 -6.46 -2.59 11.79
N LYS A 107 -7.03 -2.02 12.85
CA LYS A 107 -6.59 -0.74 13.39
C LYS A 107 -5.18 -0.98 13.89
N GLU A 108 -4.21 -0.75 13.03
CA GLU A 108 -2.88 -0.42 13.50
C GLU A 108 -3.03 0.97 14.15
N LYS A 109 -3.32 0.96 15.45
CA LYS A 109 -3.22 2.17 16.26
C LYS A 109 -1.74 2.49 16.36
N VAL A 110 -1.39 3.69 15.89
CA VAL A 110 -0.18 4.43 16.28
C VAL A 110 -0.13 4.55 17.80
#